data_AF-A0A355UHL5-F1
#
_entry.id   AF-A0A355UHL5-F1
#
_cell.length_a   1.000
_cell.length_b   1.000
_cell.length_c   1.000
_cell.angle_alpha   90.00
_cell.angle_beta   90.00
_cell.angle_gamma   90.00
#
_symmetry.space_group_name_H-M   'P 1'
#
loop_
_entity.id
_entity.type
_entity.pdbx_description
1 polymer ?
#
loop_
_entity_poly.entity_id
_entity_poly.type
_entity_poly.pdbx_seq_one_letter_code
_entity_poly.pdbx_strand_id
1 'polypeptide(L)' 'MTNQRKIANRITNMQEKAFAYSNNVKPYLESIRECVDNLEMEIDNEIWPLPKYRELLFAK' A
#
# COMPACT_ATOMS: atom_id res chain seq x y z
N MET A 1 5.50 6.55 5.23
CA MET A 1 6.14 5.76 4.15
C MET A 1 7.40 6.41 3.53
N THR A 2 7.36 7.67 3.07
CA THR A 2 8.45 8.29 2.26
C THR A 2 9.79 8.42 2.99
N ASN A 3 9.77 8.74 4.30
CA ASN A 3 10.98 8.83 5.11
C ASN A 3 11.63 7.46 5.35
N GLN A 4 10.81 6.44 5.63
CA GLN A 4 11.31 5.07 5.88
C GLN A 4 11.94 4.46 4.63
N ARG A 5 11.40 4.76 3.43
CA ARG A 5 12.02 4.36 2.16
C ARG A 5 13.37 5.05 1.92
N LYS A 6 13.51 6.33 2.27
CA LYS A 6 14.79 7.05 2.18
C LYS A 6 15.84 6.44 3.10
N ILE A 7 15.46 6.06 4.32
CA ILE A 7 16.36 5.42 5.28
C ILE A 7 16.76 4.02 4.79
N ALA A 8 15.79 3.19 4.38
CA ALA A 8 16.06 1.84 3.87
C ALA A 8 16.93 1.85 2.60
N ASN A 9 16.80 2.86 1.73
CA ASN A 9 17.63 2.98 0.53
C ASN A 9 19.08 3.37 0.78
N ARG A 10 19.40 3.92 1.95
CA ARG A 10 20.78 4.25 2.36
C ARG A 10 21.53 3.04 2.93
N ILE A 11 20.85 1.92 3.17
CA ILE A 11 21.47 0.69 3.67
C ILE A 11 22.18 -0.01 2.51
N THR A 12 23.51 -0.17 2.65
CA THR A 12 24.37 -0.80 1.64
C THR A 12 24.22 -2.32 1.61
N ASN A 13 23.94 -2.93 2.77
CA ASN A 13 23.73 -4.36 2.89
C ASN A 13 22.33 -4.76 2.38
N MET A 14 22.28 -5.68 1.43
CA MET A 14 21.04 -6.08 0.76
C MET A 14 20.08 -6.83 1.68
N GLN A 15 20.59 -7.63 2.63
CA GLN A 15 19.75 -8.33 3.60
C GLN A 15 19.09 -7.35 4.59
N GLU A 16 19.87 -6.45 5.19
CA GLU A 16 19.34 -5.44 6.10
C GLU A 16 18.36 -4.50 5.40
N LYS A 17 18.61 -4.17 4.13
CA LYS A 17 17.67 -3.43 3.30
C LYS A 17 16.35 -4.17 3.16
N ALA A 18 16.37 -5.48 2.88
CA ALA A 18 15.16 -6.30 2.80
C ALA A 18 14.38 -6.30 4.13
N PHE A 19 15.07 -6.46 5.27
CA PHE A 19 14.45 -6.39 6.60
C PHE A 19 13.85 -5.01 6.88
N ALA A 20 14.56 -3.92 6.54
CA ALA A 20 14.06 -2.57 6.71
C ALA A 20 12.80 -2.30 5.88
N TYR A 21 12.74 -2.79 4.64
CA TYR A 21 11.52 -2.70 3.83
C TYR A 21 10.37 -3.53 4.41
N SER A 22 10.64 -4.77 4.84
CA SER A 22 9.62 -5.64 5.42
C SER A 22 9.06 -5.10 6.73
N ASN A 23 9.90 -4.61 7.64
CA ASN A 23 9.47 -4.20 8.97
C ASN A 23 8.99 -2.74 9.00
N ASN A 24 9.65 -1.85 8.25
CA ASN A 24 9.37 -0.41 8.36
C ASN A 24 8.57 0.16 7.20
N VAL A 25 8.46 -0.53 6.05
CA VAL A 25 7.69 -0.01 4.90
C VAL A 25 6.38 -0.76 4.74
N LYS A 26 6.37 -2.08 4.92
CA LYS A 26 5.17 -2.92 4.78
C LYS A 26 3.99 -2.48 5.68
N PRO A 27 4.17 -2.13 6.98
CA PRO A 27 3.02 -1.78 7.82
C PRO A 27 2.30 -0.50 7.35
N TYR A 28 3.02 0.44 6.73
CA TYR A 28 2.38 1.64 6.17
C TYR A 28 1.49 1.32 4.97
N LEU A 29 1.82 0.29 4.18
CA LEU A 29 0.97 -0.13 3.06
C LEU A 29 -0.33 -0.75 3.57
N GLU A 30 -0.26 -1.48 4.67
CA GLU A 30 -1.43 -2.08 5.32
C GLU A 30 -2.35 -1.00 5.91
N SER A 31 -1.79 -0.01 6.61
CA SER A 31 -2.57 1.12 7.12
C SER A 31 -3.22 1.97 6.00
N ILE A 32 -2.51 2.18 4.88
CA ILE A 32 -3.09 2.86 3.71
C ILE A 32 -4.22 2.03 3.13
N ARG A 33 -4.05 0.71 3.02
CA ARG A 33 -5.09 -0.19 2.52
C ARG A 33 -6.34 -0.14 3.38
N GLU A 34 -6.20 -0.19 4.70
CA GLU A 34 -7.34 -0.08 5.62
C GLU A 34 -8.08 1.27 5.45
N CYS A 35 -7.35 2.38 5.32
CA CYS A 35 -7.96 3.68 5.05
C CYS A 35 -8.71 3.70 3.71
N VAL A 36 -8.13 3.09 2.67
CA VAL A 36 -8.72 3.00 1.33
C VAL A 36 -9.95 2.11 1.33
N ASP A 37 -9.90 0.94 1.97
CA ASP A 37 -11.01 -0.01 2.07
C ASP A 37 -12.19 0.63 2.83
N ASN A 38 -11.92 1.40 3.90
CA ASN A 38 -12.95 2.15 4.61
C ASN A 38 -13.57 3.26 3.75
N LEU A 39 -12.74 4.02 3.00
CA LEU A 39 -13.24 5.03 2.07
C LEU A 39 -14.02 4.40 0.90
N GLU A 40 -13.64 3.22 0.44
CA GLU A 40 -14.37 2.47 -0.61
C GLU A 40 -15.78 2.06 -0.16
N MET A 41 -15.99 1.84 1.15
CA MET A 41 -17.30 1.55 1.73
C MET A 41 -18.19 2.79 1.88
N GLU A 42 -17.60 3.96 2.16
CA GLU A 42 -18.35 5.22 2.37
C GLU A 42 -18.60 6.00 1.07
N ILE A 43 -17.68 5.90 0.10
CA ILE A 43 -17.74 6.66 -1.15
C ILE A 43 -18.52 5.89 -2.22
N ASP A 44 -19.37 6.61 -2.92
CA ASP A 44 -20.16 6.07 -4.03
C ASP A 44 -19.28 5.58 -5.18
N ASN A 45 -19.68 4.46 -5.80
CA ASN A 45 -18.96 3.78 -6.88
C ASN A 45 -18.63 4.72 -8.06
N GLU A 46 -19.53 5.67 -8.37
CA GLU A 46 -19.39 6.56 -9.52
C GLU A 46 -18.26 7.60 -9.37
N ILE A 47 -17.86 7.90 -8.13
CA ILE A 47 -16.81 8.89 -7.82
C ILE A 47 -15.43 8.20 -7.69
N TRP A 48 -15.43 6.89 -7.45
CA TRP A 48 -14.21 6.14 -7.18
C TRP A 48 -13.38 5.93 -8.46
N PRO A 49 -12.16 6.48 -8.55
CA PRO A 49 -11.41 6.53 -9.82
C PRO A 49 -10.70 5.22 -10.19
N LEU A 50 -10.72 4.20 -9.32
CA LEU A 50 -10.01 2.93 -9.51
C LEU A 50 -11.01 1.78 -9.63
N PRO A 51 -10.81 0.82 -10.55
CA PRO A 51 -11.69 -0.34 -10.62
C PRO A 51 -11.64 -1.14 -9.31
N LYS A 52 -12.81 -1.51 -8.79
CA LYS A 52 -12.91 -2.26 -7.53
C LYS A 52 -12.32 -3.66 -7.70
N TYR A 53 -11.89 -4.29 -6.59
CA TYR A 53 -11.35 -5.66 -6.64
C TYR A 53 -12.30 -6.66 -7.33
N ARG A 54 -13.62 -6.47 -7.18
CA ARG A 54 -14.63 -7.27 -7.87
C ARG A 54 -14.64 -7.05 -9.37
N GLU A 55 -14.44 -5.84 -9.84
CA GLU A 55 -14.35 -5.53 -11.27
C GLU A 55 -13.03 -6.07 -11.85
N LEU A 56 -11.92 -5.96 -11.11
CA LEU A 56 -10.64 -6.53 -11.52
C LEU A 56 -10.66 -8.07 -11.62
N LEU A 57 -11.38 -8.74 -10.72
CA LEU A 57 -11.43 -10.20 -10.65
C LEU A 57 -12.56 -10.82 -11.50
N PHE A 58 -13.63 -10.08 -11.76
CA PHE A 58 -14.82 -10.57 -12.44
C PHE A 58 -15.22 -9.75 -13.68
N ALA A 59 -14.36 -8.84 -14.19
CA ALA A 59 -14.56 -8.21 -15.49
C ALA A 59 -14.66 -9.30 -16.57
N LYS A 60 -15.89 -9.62 -16.94
CA LYS A 60 -16.28 -10.40 -18.10
C LYS A 60 -17.45 -9.71 -18.76
#